data_AF-A0A5J4TDF4-F1
#
_entry.id   AF-A0A5J4TDF4-F1
#
_cell.length_a   1.000
_cell.length_b   1.000
_cell.length_c   1.000
_cell.angle_alpha   90.00
_cell.angle_beta   90.00
_cell.angle_gamma   90.00
#
_symmetry.space_group_name_H-M   'P 1'
#
loop_
_entity.id
_entity.type
_entity.pdbx_description
1 polymer ?
#
loop_
_entity_poly.entity_id
_entity_poly.type
_entity_poly.pdbx_seq_one_letter_code
_entity_poly.pdbx_strand_id
1 'polypeptide(L)'
;MESKITLEQCKYIQDQTKQIKELEQQKHELAQNLKEKIINRLVRLTYSFVDPMVNEDDEDTRLELMELYDTEVDDIIKDIKRL
;
A
#
# COMPACT_ATOMS: atom_id res chain seq x y z
N MET A 1 -34.88 35.54 5.10
CA MET A 1 -34.42 35.19 6.47
C MET A 1 -32.93 34.96 6.40
N GLU A 2 -32.11 35.83 6.98
CA GLU A 2 -30.67 35.59 7.09
C GLU A 2 -30.44 34.59 8.23
N SER A 3 -29.92 33.41 7.91
CA SER A 3 -29.49 32.45 8.93
C SER A 3 -28.19 32.96 9.56
N LYS A 4 -28.26 33.49 10.78
CA LYS A 4 -27.07 33.90 11.54
C LYS A 4 -26.41 32.67 12.13
N ILE A 5 -25.23 32.33 11.62
CA ILE A 5 -24.35 31.31 12.23
C ILE A 5 -23.93 31.81 13.63
N THR A 6 -24.04 30.94 14.62
CA THR A 6 -23.60 31.23 16.00
C THR A 6 -22.10 31.01 16.15
N LEU A 7 -21.49 31.64 17.17
CA LEU A 7 -20.06 31.44 17.48
C LEU A 7 -19.75 29.97 17.78
N GLU A 8 -20.66 29.23 18.41
CA GLU A 8 -20.50 27.80 18.68
C GLU A 8 -20.48 26.97 17.39
N GLN A 9 -21.35 27.29 16.44
CA GLN A 9 -21.35 26.67 15.12
C GLN A 9 -20.04 26.96 14.37
N CYS A 10 -19.51 28.19 14.46
CA CYS A 10 -18.20 28.51 13.90
C CYS A 10 -17.08 27.65 14.51
N LYS A 11 -17.04 27.49 15.84
CA LYS A 11 -16.02 26.67 16.52
C LYS A 11 -16.12 25.20 16.13
N TYR A 12 -17.34 24.67 16.09
CA TYR A 12 -17.58 23.30 15.65
C TYR A 12 -17.07 23.06 14.22
N ILE A 13 -17.36 23.97 13.27
CA ILE A 13 -16.87 23.88 11.89
C ILE A 13 -15.34 23.97 11.84
N GLN A 14 -14.72 24.83 12.66
CA GLN A 14 -13.26 24.94 12.74
C GLN A 14 -12.62 23.63 13.22
N ASP A 15 -13.18 23.02 14.26
CA ASP A 15 -12.70 21.74 14.79
C ASP A 15 -12.88 20.60 13.77
N GLN A 16 -14.02 20.54 13.08
CA GLN A 16 -14.24 19.57 12.00
C GLN A 16 -13.25 19.77 10.85
N THR A 17 -12.98 21.03 10.48
CA THR A 17 -12.02 21.36 9.41
C THR A 17 -10.61 20.90 9.78
N LYS A 18 -10.22 21.06 11.05
CA LYS A 18 -8.94 20.57 11.55
C LYS A 18 -8.86 19.04 11.47
N GLN A 19 -9.89 18.34 11.93
CA GLN A 19 -9.94 16.88 11.88
C GLN A 19 -9.88 16.35 10.44
N ILE A 20 -10.57 16.98 9.50
CA ILE A 20 -10.53 16.60 8.07
C ILE A 20 -9.10 16.71 7.53
N LYS A 21 -8.39 17.81 7.82
CA LYS A 21 -6.99 18.00 7.37
C LYS A 21 -6.06 16.94 7.95
N GLU A 22 -6.24 16.57 9.21
CA GLU A 22 -5.47 15.51 9.86
C GLU A 22 -5.74 14.15 9.19
N LEU A 23 -7.00 13.83 8.90
CA LEU A 23 -7.37 12.60 8.19
C LEU A 23 -6.84 12.56 6.75
N GLU A 24 -6.86 13.68 6.03
CA GLU A 24 -6.28 13.79 4.69
C GLU A 24 -4.77 13.52 4.69
N GLN A 25 -4.06 14.07 5.67
CA GLN A 25 -2.63 13.83 5.85
C GLN A 25 -2.33 12.38 6.17
N GLN A 26 -3.06 11.78 7.12
CA GLN A 26 -2.91 10.36 7.47
C GLN A 26 -3.18 9.45 6.27
N LYS A 27 -4.21 9.75 5.48
CA LYS A 27 -4.50 9.02 4.24
C LYS A 27 -3.34 9.13 3.24
N HIS A 28 -2.75 10.32 3.09
CA HIS A 28 -1.62 10.51 2.19
C HIS A 28 -0.40 9.68 2.63
N GLU A 29 -0.03 9.75 3.91
CA GLU A 29 1.09 8.99 4.48
C GLU A 29 0.87 7.48 4.36
N LEU A 30 -0.33 7.01 4.67
CA LEU A 30 -0.68 5.59 4.52
C LEU A 30 -0.54 5.14 3.07
N ALA A 31 -1.01 5.93 2.10
CA ALA A 31 -0.90 5.61 0.69
C ALA A 31 0.57 5.53 0.23
N GLN A 32 1.44 6.44 0.70
CA GLN A 32 2.87 6.37 0.39
C GLN A 32 3.54 5.14 1.00
N ASN A 33 3.27 4.86 2.28
CA ASN A 33 3.83 3.70 2.97
C ASN A 33 3.43 2.38 2.28
N LEU A 34 2.18 2.28 1.80
CA LEU A 34 1.72 1.09 1.08
C LEU A 34 2.39 0.95 -0.28
N LYS A 35 2.57 2.05 -1.02
CA LYS A 35 3.33 2.03 -2.28
C LYS A 35 4.78 1.57 -2.07
N GLU A 36 5.44 2.10 -1.05
CA GLU A 36 6.82 1.72 -0.74
C GLU A 36 6.94 0.24 -0.38
N LYS A 37 6.02 -0.29 0.43
CA LYS A 37 5.95 -1.73 0.74
C LYS A 37 5.81 -2.60 -0.51
N ILE A 38 4.93 -2.22 -1.43
CA ILE A 38 4.72 -2.96 -2.69
C ILE A 38 5.99 -2.90 -3.55
N ILE A 39 6.60 -1.74 -3.70
CA ILE A 39 7.86 -1.58 -4.46
C ILE A 39 8.95 -2.48 -3.85
N ASN A 40 9.11 -2.48 -2.53
CA ASN A 40 10.11 -3.33 -1.86
C ASN A 40 9.84 -4.82 -2.09
N ARG A 41 8.59 -5.26 -2.10
CA ARG A 41 8.23 -6.65 -2.45
C ARG A 41 8.58 -6.97 -3.91
N LEU A 42 8.27 -6.08 -4.85
CA LEU A 42 8.62 -6.24 -6.27
C LEU A 42 10.13 -6.33 -6.50
N VAL A 43 10.92 -5.49 -5.83
CA VAL A 43 12.39 -5.57 -5.89
C VAL A 43 12.89 -6.87 -5.25
N ARG A 44 12.27 -7.31 -4.14
CA ARG A 44 12.62 -8.58 -3.52
C ARG A 44 12.33 -9.77 -4.44
N LEU A 45 11.28 -9.71 -5.27
CA LEU A 45 10.98 -10.77 -6.23
C LEU A 45 12.15 -11.04 -7.18
N THR A 46 12.78 -9.98 -7.70
CA THR A 46 13.89 -10.15 -8.64
C THR A 46 15.07 -10.86 -7.98
N TYR A 47 15.47 -10.42 -6.79
CA TYR A 47 16.64 -10.98 -6.10
C TYR A 47 16.39 -12.33 -5.41
N SER A 48 15.15 -12.59 -4.95
CA SER A 48 14.85 -13.78 -4.15
C SER A 48 14.31 -14.94 -4.98
N PHE A 49 13.85 -14.68 -6.20
CA PHE A 49 13.25 -15.71 -7.05
C PHE A 49 13.80 -15.68 -8.47
N VAL A 50 13.72 -14.54 -9.18
CA VAL A 50 14.12 -14.48 -10.59
C VAL A 50 15.61 -14.78 -10.77
N ASP A 51 16.47 -14.12 -10.00
CA ASP A 51 17.92 -14.34 -10.06
C ASP A 51 18.28 -15.79 -9.68
N PRO A 52 17.81 -16.36 -8.56
CA PRO A 52 18.02 -17.78 -8.26
C PRO A 52 17.52 -18.74 -9.34
N MET A 53 16.30 -18.56 -9.86
CA MET A 53 15.73 -19.46 -10.88
C MET A 53 16.54 -19.49 -12.17
N VAL A 54 17.06 -18.34 -12.61
CA VAL A 54 17.88 -18.26 -13.83
C VAL A 54 19.21 -18.99 -13.65
N ASN A 55 19.74 -19.03 -12.44
CA ASN A 55 21.02 -19.64 -12.11
C ASN A 55 20.88 -21.04 -11.46
N GLU A 56 19.66 -21.60 -11.41
CA GLU A 56 19.39 -22.92 -10.84
C GLU A 56 19.43 -23.99 -11.94
N ASP A 57 20.31 -24.97 -11.73
CA ASP A 57 20.54 -26.08 -12.64
C ASP A 57 19.64 -27.29 -12.29
N ASP A 58 19.19 -27.40 -11.04
CA ASP A 58 18.27 -28.44 -10.59
C ASP A 58 16.81 -28.10 -10.96
N GLU A 59 16.19 -28.93 -11.79
CA GLU A 59 14.87 -28.67 -12.34
C GLU A 59 13.78 -28.69 -11.26
N ASP A 60 13.88 -29.58 -10.29
CA ASP A 60 12.93 -29.69 -9.17
C ASP A 60 13.00 -28.44 -8.28
N THR A 61 14.20 -28.01 -7.91
CA THR A 61 14.42 -26.77 -7.13
C THR A 61 13.94 -25.53 -7.91
N ARG A 62 14.18 -25.48 -9.22
CA ARG A 62 13.68 -24.38 -10.06
C ARG A 62 12.15 -24.36 -10.10
N LEU A 63 11.50 -25.52 -10.16
CA LEU A 63 10.04 -25.63 -10.13
C LEU A 63 9.47 -25.14 -8.78
N GLU A 64 10.08 -25.53 -7.66
CA GLU A 64 9.68 -25.03 -6.33
C GLU A 64 9.78 -23.50 -6.25
N LEU A 65 10.86 -22.91 -6.78
CA LEU A 65 11.03 -21.45 -6.82
C LEU A 65 9.94 -20.77 -7.68
N MET A 66 9.53 -21.38 -8.79
CA MET A 66 8.45 -20.86 -9.64
C MET A 66 7.10 -20.84 -8.90
N GLU A 67 6.76 -21.90 -8.17
CA GLU A 67 5.51 -21.97 -7.40
C GLU A 67 5.46 -20.92 -6.28
N LEU A 68 6.60 -20.71 -5.61
CA LEU A 68 6.72 -19.67 -4.58
C LEU A 68 6.63 -18.26 -5.18
N TYR A 69 7.22 -18.04 -6.35
CA TYR A 69 7.13 -16.77 -7.08
C TYR A 69 5.69 -16.45 -7.45
N ASP A 70 4.95 -17.41 -8.02
CA ASP A 70 3.55 -17.20 -8.40
C ASP A 70 2.68 -16.85 -7.19
N THR A 71 2.91 -17.52 -6.05
CA THR A 71 2.22 -17.23 -4.79
C THR A 71 2.51 -15.80 -4.30
N GLU A 72 3.77 -15.37 -4.30
CA GLU A 72 4.16 -14.03 -3.85
C GLU A 72 3.61 -12.95 -4.80
N VAL A 73 3.59 -13.19 -6.11
CA VAL A 73 2.97 -12.30 -7.12
C VAL A 73 1.48 -12.15 -6.86
N ASP A 74 0.76 -13.25 -6.64
CA ASP A 74 -0.67 -13.23 -6.34
C ASP A 74 -0.99 -12.41 -5.08
N ASP A 75 -0.17 -12.53 -4.05
CA ASP A 75 -0.33 -11.76 -2.82
C ASP A 75 -0.01 -10.27 -3.00
N ILE A 76 1.00 -9.93 -3.81
CA ILE A 76 1.27 -8.53 -4.19
C ILE A 76 0.07 -7.96 -4.97
N ILE A 77 -0.51 -8.72 -5.90
CA ILE A 77 -1.69 -8.29 -6.67
C ILE A 77 -2.88 -8.05 -5.74
N LYS A 78 -3.12 -8.92 -4.75
CA LYS A 78 -4.18 -8.74 -3.75
C LYS A 78 -3.96 -7.46 -2.93
N ASP A 79 -2.72 -7.17 -2.54
CA ASP A 79 -2.40 -5.96 -1.80
C ASP A 79 -2.58 -4.70 -2.64
N ILE A 80 -2.19 -4.72 -3.93
CA ILE A 80 -2.45 -3.61 -4.87
C ILE A 80 -3.95 -3.35 -5.01
N LYS A 81 -4.77 -4.40 -5.14
CA LYS A 81 -6.23 -4.27 -5.30
C LYS A 81 -6.94 -3.73 -4.05
N ARG A 82 -6.28 -3.75 -2.89
CA ARG A 82 -6.81 -3.21 -1.62
C ARG A 82 -6.47 -1.73 -1.42
N LEU A 83 -5.65 -1.14 -2.29
CA LEU A 83 -5.36 0.30 -2.33
C LEU A 83 -6.46 1.09 -3.04
#